data_AF-A0A354DDY8-F1
#
_entry.id   AF-A0A354DDY8-F1
#
_cell.length_a   1.000
_cell.length_b   1.000
_cell.length_c   1.000
_cell.angle_alpha   90.00
_cell.angle_beta   90.00
_cell.angle_gamma   90.00
#
_symmetry.space_group_name_H-M   'P 1'
#
loop_
_entity.id
_entity.type
_entity.pdbx_description
1 polymer ?
#
loop_
_entity_poly.entity_id
_entity_poly.type
_entity_poly.pdbx_seq_one_letter_code
_entity_poly.pdbx_strand_id
1 'polypeptide(L)' 'MSVPIKYELLKRLSDAKGKPVSGQQLADDLNLSRTAIWKHMKQLEEEGYQFESIRKKGYILISTP' A
#
# COMPACT_ATOMS: atom_id res chain seq x y z
N MET A 1 -5.28 -19.36 -8.55
CA MET A 1 -4.38 -18.86 -7.50
C MET A 1 -4.81 -17.46 -7.14
N SER A 2 -5.31 -17.22 -5.93
CA SER A 2 -5.63 -15.86 -5.49
C SER A 2 -4.33 -15.13 -5.21
N VAL A 3 -3.98 -14.17 -6.08
CA VAL A 3 -2.85 -13.27 -5.83
C VAL A 3 -3.20 -12.48 -4.55
N PRO A 4 -2.37 -12.49 -3.50
CA PRO A 4 -2.71 -11.79 -2.28
C PRO A 4 -2.74 -10.27 -2.54
N ILE A 5 -3.82 -9.60 -2.13
CA ILE A 5 -4.03 -8.14 -2.29
C ILE A 5 -2.80 -7.32 -1.89
N LYS A 6 -2.09 -7.76 -0.85
CA LYS A 6 -0.85 -7.15 -0.37
C LYS A 6 0.24 -7.04 -1.45
N TYR A 7 0.36 -8.02 -2.35
CA TYR A 7 1.31 -7.95 -3.47
C TYR A 7 0.90 -6.91 -4.51
N GLU A 8 -0.40 -6.77 -4.78
CA GLU A 8 -0.89 -5.74 -5.70
C GLU A 8 -0.65 -4.34 -5.12
N LEU A 9 -0.86 -4.17 -3.81
CA LEU A 9 -0.50 -2.96 -3.06
C LEU A 9 0.98 -2.61 -3.19
N LEU A 10 1.86 -3.59 -2.89
CA LEU A 10 3.31 -3.42 -3.03
C LEU A 10 3.70 -3.07 -4.46
N LYS A 11 3.13 -3.76 -5.45
CA LYS A 11 3.40 -3.51 -6.86
C LYS A 11 3.01 -2.09 -7.25
N ARG A 12 1.85 -1.60 -6.81
CA ARG A 12 1.43 -0.21 -7.07
C ARG A 12 2.32 0.83 -6.42
N LEU A 13 2.71 0.60 -5.16
CA LEU A 13 3.59 1.51 -4.43
C LEU A 13 5.02 1.49 -4.99
N SER A 14 5.48 0.33 -5.46
CA SER A 14 6.78 0.15 -6.12
C SER A 14 6.78 0.78 -7.52
N ASP A 15 5.71 0.62 -8.29
CA ASP A 15 5.52 1.26 -9.60
C ASP A 15 5.48 2.78 -9.51
N ALA A 16 4.95 3.31 -8.40
CA ALA A 16 5.01 4.73 -8.07
C ALA A 16 6.44 5.25 -7.82
N LYS A 17 7.45 4.37 -7.69
CA LYS A 17 8.88 4.70 -7.53
C LYS A 17 9.16 5.77 -6.47
N GLY A 18 8.58 5.59 -5.28
CA GLY A 18 8.74 6.54 -4.17
C GLY A 18 7.80 7.75 -4.24
N LYS A 19 6.82 7.77 -5.15
CA LYS A 19 5.76 8.79 -5.14
C LYS A 19 4.63 8.42 -4.19
N PRO A 20 4.02 9.40 -3.50
CA PRO A 20 2.88 9.14 -2.64
C PRO A 20 1.66 8.73 -3.46
N VAL A 21 1.11 7.56 -3.14
CA VAL A 21 -0.09 7.02 -3.73
C VAL A 21 -1.26 7.21 -2.76
N SER A 22 -2.30 7.90 -3.22
CA SER A 22 -3.51 8.13 -2.42
C SER A 22 -4.12 6.81 -1.94
N GLY A 23 -4.36 6.69 -0.62
CA GLY A 23 -5.05 5.52 -0.05
C GLY A 23 -6.47 5.32 -0.60
N GLN A 24 -7.12 6.40 -1.02
CA GLN A 24 -8.39 6.34 -1.75
C GLN A 24 -8.23 5.66 -3.12
N GLN A 25 -7.18 6.00 -3.86
CA GLN A 25 -6.93 5.44 -5.18
C GLN A 25 -6.66 3.93 -5.07
N LEU A 26 -5.82 3.53 -4.11
CA LEU A 26 -5.54 2.13 -3.82
C LEU A 26 -6.80 1.36 -3.44
N ALA A 27 -7.66 1.96 -2.62
CA ALA A 27 -8.96 1.42 -2.25
C ALA A 27 -9.87 1.21 -3.48
N ASP A 28 -10.01 2.23 -4.33
CA ASP A 28 -10.86 2.18 -5.52
C ASP A 28 -10.38 1.13 -6.52
N ASP A 29 -9.08 1.15 -6.82
CA ASP A 29 -8.45 0.25 -7.78
C ASP A 29 -8.43 -1.22 -7.35
N LEU A 30 -8.34 -1.47 -6.05
CA LEU A 30 -8.39 -2.83 -5.50
C LEU A 30 -9.81 -3.25 -5.12
N ASN A 31 -10.79 -2.36 -5.31
CA ASN A 31 -12.18 -2.55 -4.89
C ASN A 31 -12.31 -2.89 -3.39
N LEU A 32 -11.53 -2.18 -2.58
CA LEU A 32 -11.40 -2.37 -1.15
C LEU A 32 -11.73 -1.10 -0.38
N SER A 33 -12.12 -1.25 0.88
CA SER A 33 -12.26 -0.11 1.78
C SER A 33 -10.91 0.46 2.18
N ARG A 34 -10.83 1.76 2.45
CA ARG A 34 -9.61 2.40 3.01
C ARG A 34 -9.09 1.69 4.26
N THR A 35 -10.00 1.15 5.08
CA THR A 35 -9.68 0.35 6.28
C THR A 35 -9.03 -0.99 5.94
N ALA A 36 -9.42 -1.63 4.83
CA ALA A 36 -8.79 -2.88 4.38
C ALA A 36 -7.37 -2.60 3.86
N ILE A 37 -7.18 -1.50 3.12
CA ILE A 37 -5.83 -1.04 2.73
C ILE A 37 -4.95 -0.85 3.96
N TRP A 38 -5.45 -0.17 5.00
CA TRP A 38 -4.71 0.01 6.25
C TRP A 38 -4.36 -1.32 6.94
N LYS A 39 -5.29 -2.29 6.99
CA LYS A 39 -5.01 -3.63 7.53
C LYS A 39 -3.89 -4.33 6.75
N HIS A 40 -3.92 -4.26 5.42
CA HIS A 40 -2.90 -4.88 4.57
C HIS A 40 -1.54 -4.19 4.71
N MET A 41 -1.51 -2.85 4.77
CA MET A 41 -0.31 -2.07 5.07
C MET A 41 0.30 -2.51 6.40
N LYS A 42 -0.52 -2.60 7.45
CA LYS A 42 -0.05 -3.00 8.78
C LYS A 42 0.52 -4.42 8.80
N GLN A 43 -0.11 -5.37 8.10
CA GLN A 43 0.44 -6.71 7.95
C GLN A 43 1.79 -6.69 7.22
N LEU A 44 1.92 -5.90 6.16
CA LEU A 44 3.19 -5.74 5.45
C LEU A 44 4.26 -5.10 6.35
N GLU A 45 3.89 -4.15 7.21
CA GLU A 45 4.80 -3.60 8.22
C GLU A 45 5.30 -4.67 9.19
N GLU A 46 4.42 -5.58 9.62
CA GLU A 46 4.82 -6.75 10.43
C GLU A 46 5.69 -7.75 9.67
N GLU A 47 5.55 -7.84 8.35
CA GLU A 47 6.41 -8.65 7.48
C GLU A 47 7.80 -7.99 7.22
N GLY A 48 8.02 -6.74 7.67
CA GLY A 48 9.30 -6.02 7.55
C GLY A 48 9.31 -4.90 6.50
N TYR A 49 8.19 -4.63 5.83
CA TYR A 49 8.07 -3.52 4.88
C TYR A 49 7.90 -2.19 5.61
N GLN A 50 8.45 -1.10 5.06
CA GLN A 50 8.24 0.23 5.62
C GLN A 50 7.47 1.12 4.66
N PHE A 51 6.38 1.70 5.16
CA PHE A 51 5.57 2.66 4.42
C PHE A 51 5.55 4.01 5.13
N GLU A 52 5.67 5.09 4.37
CA GLU A 52 5.50 6.45 4.86
C GLU A 52 4.12 6.96 4.50
N SER A 53 3.38 7.45 5.49
CA SER A 53 2.06 8.03 5.31
C SER A 53 2.16 9.56 5.28
N ILE A 54 2.02 10.14 4.10
CA ILE A 54 2.03 11.59 3.92
C ILE A 54 0.61 12.15 4.00
N ARG A 55 0.38 13.05 4.96
CA ARG A 55 -0.89 13.79 5.10
C ARG A 55 -1.29 14.43 3.76
N LYS A 56 -2.54 14.20 3.35
CA LYS A 56 -3.15 14.66 2.08
C LYS A 56 -2.52 14.13 0.78
N LYS A 57 -1.50 13.28 0.82
CA LYS A 57 -0.90 12.68 -0.39
C LYS A 57 -1.04 11.16 -0.46
N GLY A 58 -1.07 10.46 0.68
CA GLY A 58 -1.27 9.01 0.73
C GLY A 58 -0.06 8.26 1.29
N TYR A 59 0.33 7.16 0.65
CA TYR A 59 1.34 6.22 1.15
C TYR A 59 2.51 6.06 0.17
N ILE A 60 3.72 5.91 0.70
CA ILE A 60 4.95 5.66 -0.06
C ILE A 60 5.61 4.40 0.49
N LEU A 61 6.07 3.51 -0.39
CA LEU A 61 6.95 2.42 0.00
C LEU A 61 8.37 2.99 0.18
N ILE A 62 8.90 2.93 1.41
CA ILE A 62 10.22 3.46 1.77
C ILE A 62 11.28 2.38 1.71
N SER A 63 10.97 1.23 2.31
CA SER A 63 11.91 0.12 2.39
C SER A 63 11.18 -1.21 2.26
N THR A 64 11.83 -2.15 1.61
CA THR A 64 11.45 -3.55 1.56
C THR A 64 12.50 -4.34 2.37
N PRO A 65 12.09 -5.34 3.15
CA PRO A 65 13.03 -6.20 3.87
C PRO A 65 13.94 -6.99 2.93
#